data_AF-A0A5Q4SX59-F1
#
_entry.id   AF-A0A5Q4SX59-F1
#
_cell.length_a   1.000
_cell.length_b   1.000
_cell.length_c   1.000
_cell.angle_alpha   90.00
_cell.angle_beta   90.00
_cell.angle_gamma   90.00
#
_symmetry.space_group_name_H-M   'P 1'
#
loop_
_entity.id
_entity.type
_entity.pdbx_description
1 polymer ?
#
loop_
_entity_poly.entity_id
_entity_poly.type
_entity_poly.pdbx_seq_one_letter_code
_entity_poly.pdbx_strand_id
1 'polypeptide(L)'
;MIQDLLGELRRHGIKLRLNDGGLDVVAPAGALTPRLRDDLRAHRDDLVAMLRMSAAPAAPALVPRPEERHEPFPLTDIQHAYWVGRGSAVELGGVSTHIYFELERTGLDTDRLERSLRAVIARHDMLRDMLR
;
A
#
# COMPACT_ATOMS: atom_id res chain seq x y z
N MET A 1 16.87 -7.02 -14.94
CA MET A 1 16.33 -8.16 -14.17
C MET A 1 14.79 -8.16 -14.29
N ILE A 2 14.11 -9.27 -13.97
CA ILE A 2 12.64 -9.34 -14.06
C ILE A 2 11.91 -8.28 -13.21
N GLN A 3 12.49 -7.88 -12.08
CA GLN A 3 11.97 -6.81 -11.22
C GLN A 3 12.02 -5.43 -11.90
N ASP A 4 13.11 -5.15 -12.65
CA ASP A 4 13.24 -3.91 -13.42
C ASP A 4 12.20 -3.85 -14.55
N LEU A 5 11.97 -4.99 -15.21
CA LEU A 5 10.95 -5.14 -16.24
C LEU A 5 9.55 -4.86 -15.66
N LEU A 6 9.18 -5.47 -14.53
CA LEU A 6 7.89 -5.22 -13.88
C LEU A 6 7.70 -3.75 -13.50
N GLY A 7 8.74 -3.11 -12.96
CA GLY A 7 8.74 -1.68 -12.64
C GLY A 7 8.57 -0.79 -13.88
N GLU A 8 9.20 -1.17 -15.00
CA GLU A 8 9.06 -0.49 -16.29
C GLU A 8 7.66 -0.66 -16.89
N LEU A 9 7.13 -1.88 -16.94
CA LEU A 9 5.78 -2.16 -17.43
C LEU A 9 4.73 -1.33 -16.67
N ARG A 10 4.83 -1.27 -15.33
CA ARG A 10 3.93 -0.47 -14.48
C ARG A 10 4.01 1.02 -14.80
N ARG A 11 5.21 1.58 -14.99
CA ARG A 11 5.40 3.00 -15.36
C ARG A 11 4.77 3.34 -16.72
N HIS A 12 4.80 2.40 -17.67
CA HIS A 12 4.18 2.55 -18.98
C HIS A 12 2.69 2.15 -19.03
N GLY A 13 2.08 1.84 -17.88
CA GLY A 13 0.67 1.45 -17.80
C GLY A 13 0.37 0.09 -18.43
N ILE A 14 1.39 -0.75 -18.66
CA ILE A 14 1.26 -2.08 -19.22
C ILE A 14 0.90 -3.05 -18.10
N LYS A 15 -0.22 -3.75 -18.26
CA LYS A 15 -0.73 -4.75 -17.32
C LYS A 15 -0.60 -6.14 -17.92
N LEU A 16 -0.16 -7.09 -17.10
CA LEU A 16 -0.12 -8.50 -17.45
C LEU A 16 -1.34 -9.20 -16.85
N ARG A 17 -1.96 -10.10 -17.61
CA ARG A 17 -3.06 -10.95 -17.16
C ARG A 17 -2.77 -12.39 -17.52
N LEU A 18 -3.15 -13.31 -16.64
CA LEU A 18 -3.09 -14.74 -16.94
C LEU A 18 -4.46 -15.17 -17.48
N ASN A 19 -4.50 -15.76 -18.67
CA ASN A 19 -5.70 -16.30 -19.30
C ASN A 19 -5.41 -17.73 -19.79
N ASP A 20 -6.12 -18.74 -19.29
CA ASP A 20 -6.06 -20.16 -19.72
C ASP A 20 -4.67 -20.65 -20.21
N GLY A 21 -3.64 -20.43 -19.38
CA GLY A 21 -2.26 -20.88 -19.67
C GLY A 21 -1.38 -19.92 -20.49
N GLY A 22 -1.93 -18.80 -20.94
CA GLY A 22 -1.26 -17.71 -21.66
C GLY A 22 -1.08 -16.42 -20.84
N LEU A 23 -0.25 -15.52 -21.35
CA LEU A 23 0.06 -14.21 -20.78
C LEU A 23 -0.48 -13.12 -21.70
N ASP A 24 -1.57 -12.47 -21.28
CA ASP A 24 -2.15 -11.34 -21.98
C ASP A 24 -1.47 -10.04 -21.55
N VAL A 25 -1.17 -9.18 -22.52
CA VAL A 25 -0.51 -7.89 -22.31
C VAL A 25 -1.48 -6.78 -22.69
N VAL A 26 -1.99 -6.07 -21.69
CA VAL A 26 -2.86 -4.90 -21.87
C VAL A 26 -1.99 -3.65 -21.80
N ALA A 27 -1.80 -2.98 -22.93
CA ALA A 27 -0.91 -1.82 -23.05
C ALA A 27 -1.63 -0.63 -23.72
N PRO A 28 -1.36 0.63 -23.31
CA PRO A 28 -1.73 1.81 -24.08
C PRO A 28 -1.13 1.77 -25.49
N ALA A 29 -1.77 2.46 -26.45
CA ALA A 29 -1.26 2.54 -27.82
C ALA A 29 0.18 3.07 -27.85
N GLY A 30 1.07 2.33 -28.51
CA GLY A 30 2.50 2.68 -28.62
C GLY A 30 3.35 2.39 -27.37
N ALA A 31 2.76 1.98 -26.24
CA ALA A 31 3.52 1.70 -25.02
C ALA A 31 4.35 0.40 -25.10
N LEU A 32 3.90 -0.57 -25.90
CA LEU A 32 4.60 -1.84 -26.09
C LEU A 32 5.64 -1.75 -27.22
N THR A 33 6.84 -1.28 -26.86
CA THR A 33 7.97 -1.19 -27.81
C THR A 33 8.49 -2.57 -28.22
N PRO A 34 9.23 -2.70 -29.34
CA PRO A 34 9.85 -3.96 -29.76
C PRO A 34 10.75 -4.56 -28.67
N ARG A 35 11.59 -3.72 -28.02
CA ARG A 35 12.43 -4.15 -26.89
C ARG A 35 11.59 -4.76 -25.75
N LEU A 36 10.54 -4.07 -25.32
CA LEU A 36 9.65 -4.57 -24.26
C LEU A 36 8.96 -5.89 -24.65
N ARG A 37 8.64 -6.07 -25.94
CA ARG A 37 8.08 -7.33 -26.44
C ARG A 37 9.09 -8.48 -26.35
N ASP A 38 10.35 -8.22 -26.67
CA ASP A 38 11.40 -9.24 -26.61
C ASP A 38 11.74 -9.58 -25.15
N ASP A 39 11.79 -8.58 -24.27
CA ASP A 39 11.99 -8.78 -22.83
C ASP A 39 10.85 -9.59 -22.20
N LEU A 40 9.59 -9.32 -22.58
CA LEU A 40 8.42 -10.10 -22.14
C LEU A 40 8.47 -11.56 -22.62
N ARG A 41 8.99 -11.80 -23.83
CA ARG A 41 9.17 -13.16 -24.36
C ARG A 41 10.28 -13.91 -23.64
N ALA A 42 11.42 -13.25 -23.40
CA ALA A 42 12.56 -13.81 -22.70
C ALA A 42 12.23 -14.22 -21.26
N HIS A 43 11.31 -13.51 -20.61
CA HIS A 43 10.88 -13.76 -19.23
C HIS A 43 9.47 -14.35 -19.09
N ARG A 44 8.89 -14.88 -20.18
CA ARG A 44 7.48 -15.32 -20.19
C ARG A 44 7.16 -16.31 -19.08
N ASP A 45 7.98 -17.35 -18.93
CA ASP A 45 7.67 -18.46 -18.03
C ASP A 45 7.81 -18.04 -16.56
N ASP A 46 8.80 -17.21 -16.26
CA ASP A 46 8.97 -16.59 -14.94
C ASP A 46 7.77 -15.67 -14.60
N LEU A 47 7.33 -14.84 -15.56
CA LEU A 47 6.16 -13.97 -15.39
C LEU A 47 4.88 -14.77 -15.15
N VAL A 48 4.68 -15.86 -15.89
CA VAL A 48 3.55 -16.78 -15.71
C VAL A 48 3.60 -17.45 -14.34
N ALA A 49 4.77 -17.93 -13.90
CA ALA A 49 4.95 -18.54 -12.58
C ALA A 49 4.65 -17.53 -11.46
N MET A 50 5.19 -16.32 -11.56
CA MET A 50 4.95 -15.23 -10.58
C MET A 50 3.47 -14.84 -10.52
N LEU A 51 2.81 -14.70 -11.68
CA LEU A 51 1.39 -14.37 -11.73
C LEU A 51 0.51 -15.49 -11.18
N ARG A 52 0.88 -16.76 -11.36
CA ARG A 52 0.17 -17.90 -10.73
C ARG A 52 0.34 -17.92 -9.22
N MET A 53 1.55 -17.64 -8.71
CA MET A 53 1.80 -17.53 -7.27
C MET A 53 1.06 -16.33 -6.66
N SER A 54 0.89 -15.26 -7.43
CA SER A 54 0.19 -14.04 -7.00
C SER A 54 -1.31 -14.06 -7.30
N ALA A 55 -1.79 -15.05 -8.06
CA ALA A 55 -3.20 -15.27 -8.35
C ALA A 55 -3.88 -15.89 -7.14
N ALA A 56 -3.99 -15.10 -6.07
CA ALA A 56 -5.08 -15.30 -5.13
C ALA A 56 -6.40 -15.21 -5.93
N PRO A 57 -7.42 -16.03 -5.62
CA PRO A 57 -8.75 -15.83 -6.19
C PRO A 57 -9.11 -14.35 -6.03
N ALA A 58 -9.58 -13.73 -7.12
CA ALA A 58 -9.89 -12.31 -7.13
C ALA A 58 -10.77 -12.00 -5.92
N ALA A 59 -10.19 -11.32 -4.93
CA ALA A 59 -10.93 -10.93 -3.74
C ALA A 59 -12.13 -10.10 -4.22
N PRO A 60 -13.31 -10.28 -3.61
CA PRO A 60 -14.47 -9.46 -3.96
C PRO A 60 -14.06 -7.98 -3.87
N ALA A 61 -14.49 -7.19 -4.85
CA ALA A 61 -14.20 -5.78 -4.88
C ALA A 61 -14.70 -5.13 -3.58
N LEU A 62 -13.82 -4.42 -2.88
CA LEU A 62 -14.19 -3.70 -1.67
C LEU A 62 -15.09 -2.51 -2.06
N VAL A 63 -16.29 -2.45 -1.47
CA VAL A 63 -17.23 -1.34 -1.65
C VAL A 63 -17.16 -0.45 -0.42
N PRO A 64 -16.77 0.84 -0.55
CA PRO A 64 -16.77 1.77 0.57
C PRO A 64 -18.15 1.92 1.20
N ARG A 65 -18.21 2.02 2.53
CA ARG A 65 -19.43 2.32 3.29
C ARG A 65 -19.23 3.56 4.16
N PRO A 66 -19.29 4.78 3.58
CA PRO A 66 -19.00 6.02 4.31
C PRO A 66 -19.92 6.24 5.51
N GLU A 67 -21.16 5.76 5.45
CA GLU A 67 -22.16 5.89 6.51
C GLU A 67 -21.79 5.05 7.76
N GLU A 68 -21.06 3.95 7.57
CA GLU A 68 -20.64 3.02 8.63
C GLU A 68 -19.21 3.32 9.14
N ARG A 69 -18.54 4.36 8.61
CA ARG A 69 -17.11 4.62 8.88
C ARG A 69 -16.75 4.90 10.35
N HIS A 70 -17.75 5.18 11.19
CA HIS A 70 -17.59 5.48 12.61
C HIS A 70 -18.03 4.33 13.51
N GLU A 71 -18.48 3.22 12.92
CA GLU A 71 -18.77 1.99 13.65
C GLU A 71 -17.46 1.32 14.09
N PRO A 72 -17.42 0.71 15.29
CA PRO A 72 -16.26 -0.05 15.73
C PRO A 72 -15.94 -1.20 14.77
N PHE A 73 -14.65 -1.44 14.54
CA PHE A 73 -14.15 -2.56 13.74
C PHE A 73 -12.96 -3.21 14.47
N PRO A 74 -12.68 -4.50 14.21
CA PRO A 74 -11.60 -5.20 14.90
C PRO A 74 -10.23 -4.65 14.49
N LEU A 75 -9.28 -4.74 15.41
CA LEU A 75 -7.88 -4.51 15.09
C LEU A 75 -7.36 -5.56 14.12
N THR A 76 -6.41 -5.14 13.30
CA THR A 76 -5.53 -6.07 12.57
C THR A 76 -4.60 -6.78 13.54
N ASP A 77 -4.08 -7.94 13.15
CA ASP A 77 -3.14 -8.73 13.96
C ASP A 77 -1.94 -7.90 14.44
N ILE A 78 -1.40 -7.02 13.57
CA ILE A 78 -0.27 -6.16 13.91
C ILE A 78 -0.64 -5.06 14.91
N GLN A 79 -1.83 -4.46 14.77
CA GLN A 79 -2.33 -3.48 15.73
C GLN A 79 -2.58 -4.14 17.10
N HIS A 80 -3.09 -5.37 17.10
CA HIS A 80 -3.28 -6.13 18.32
C HIS A 80 -1.93 -6.47 18.99
N ALA A 81 -0.93 -6.88 18.22
CA ALA A 81 0.42 -7.12 18.71
C ALA A 81 1.05 -5.86 19.35
N TYR A 82 0.88 -4.68 18.74
CA TYR A 82 1.32 -3.42 19.33
C TYR A 82 0.57 -3.05 20.61
N TRP A 83 -0.73 -3.34 20.68
CA TRP A 83 -1.54 -3.09 21.86
C TRP A 83 -1.18 -4.01 23.03
N VAL A 84 -0.89 -5.29 22.78
CA VAL A 84 -0.42 -6.22 23.82
C VAL A 84 1.04 -5.92 24.20
N GLY A 85 1.90 -5.72 23.20
CA GLY A 85 3.35 -5.56 23.38
C GLY A 85 3.76 -4.32 24.17
N ARG A 86 2.91 -3.28 24.24
CA ARG A 86 3.18 -2.11 25.09
C ARG A 86 3.01 -2.38 26.58
N GLY A 87 2.41 -3.50 26.98
CA GLY A 87 2.25 -3.87 28.39
C GLY A 87 3.58 -4.23 29.04
N SER A 88 3.77 -3.87 30.31
CA SER A 88 4.98 -4.19 31.07
C SER A 88 5.15 -5.68 31.40
N ALA A 89 4.10 -6.48 31.16
CA ALA A 89 4.12 -7.93 31.34
C ALA A 89 4.82 -8.68 30.19
N VAL A 90 5.12 -8.01 29.08
CA VAL A 90 5.80 -8.59 27.92
C VAL A 90 7.29 -8.30 28.01
N GLU A 91 8.12 -9.31 27.75
CA GLU A 91 9.57 -9.16 27.65
C GLU A 91 9.93 -8.18 26.51
N LEU A 92 10.76 -7.17 26.80
CA LEU A 92 11.01 -5.99 25.93
C LEU A 92 9.79 -5.08 25.69
N GLY A 93 8.71 -5.25 26.45
CA GLY A 93 7.53 -4.39 26.43
C GLY A 93 7.73 -3.07 27.18
N GLY A 94 6.62 -2.40 27.51
CA GLY A 94 6.62 -1.11 28.22
C GLY A 94 6.85 0.12 27.33
N VAL A 95 7.17 -0.07 26.05
CA VAL A 95 7.25 1.00 25.04
C VAL A 95 6.21 0.75 23.96
N SER A 96 5.40 1.75 23.66
CA SER A 96 4.43 1.68 22.56
C SER A 96 5.13 1.96 21.23
N THR A 97 4.58 1.45 20.12
CA THR A 97 5.00 1.86 18.77
C THR A 97 4.83 3.38 18.65
N HIS A 98 5.94 4.10 18.59
CA HIS A 98 5.98 5.55 18.72
C HIS A 98 7.08 6.13 17.83
N ILE A 99 6.81 7.31 17.27
CA ILE A 99 7.77 8.10 16.50
C ILE A 99 7.91 9.47 17.13
N TYR A 100 9.17 9.91 17.27
CA TYR A 100 9.51 11.24 17.77
C TYR A 100 10.57 11.86 16.89
N PHE A 101 10.39 13.13 16.57
CA PHE A 101 11.37 13.95 15.88
C PHE A 101 11.19 15.41 16.27
N GLU A 102 12.28 16.16 16.27
CA GLU A 102 12.30 17.60 16.45
C GLU A 102 12.71 18.26 15.13
N LEU A 103 12.12 19.42 14.83
CA LEU A 103 12.40 20.20 13.63
C LEU A 103 12.59 21.65 14.01
N GLU A 104 13.74 22.21 13.65
CA GLU A 104 14.04 23.63 13.85
C GLU A 104 13.85 24.40 12.53
N ARG A 105 13.08 25.48 12.58
CA ARG A 105 12.89 26.39 11.43
C ARG A 105 12.71 27.84 11.87
N THR A 106 13.59 28.71 11.39
CA THR A 106 13.44 30.18 11.48
C THR A 106 12.19 30.67 10.77
N GLY A 107 11.42 31.63 11.30
CA GLY A 107 10.28 32.19 10.54
C GLY A 107 9.18 31.19 10.18
N LEU A 108 8.96 30.18 11.03
CA LEU A 108 7.77 29.33 10.97
C LEU A 108 6.52 30.16 11.26
N ASP A 109 5.55 30.10 10.35
CA ASP A 109 4.21 30.64 10.58
C ASP A 109 3.38 29.59 11.35
N THR A 110 3.25 29.80 12.66
CA THR A 110 2.54 28.87 13.57
C THR A 110 1.06 28.78 13.27
N ASP A 111 0.43 29.88 12.88
CA ASP A 111 -1.00 29.91 12.62
C ASP A 111 -1.32 29.14 11.33
N ARG A 112 -0.46 29.26 10.32
CA ARG A 112 -0.55 28.47 9.09
C ARG A 112 -0.30 26.99 9.37
N LEU A 113 0.66 26.67 10.23
CA LEU A 113 0.94 25.29 10.62
C LEU A 113 -0.28 24.67 11.32
N GLU A 114 -0.86 25.37 12.29
CA GLU A 114 -2.06 24.93 13.02
C GLU A 114 -3.24 24.66 12.07
N ARG A 115 -3.54 25.60 11.17
CA ARG A 115 -4.61 25.42 10.18
C ARG A 115 -4.36 24.21 9.27
N SER A 116 -3.12 24.03 8.83
CA SER A 116 -2.74 22.91 7.97
C SER A 116 -2.84 21.57 8.70
N LEU A 117 -2.38 21.52 9.96
CA LEU A 117 -2.47 20.33 10.80
C LEU A 117 -3.93 19.94 11.06
N ARG A 118 -4.81 20.91 11.37
CA ARG A 118 -6.25 20.67 11.51
C ARG A 118 -6.87 20.09 10.24
N ALA A 119 -6.49 20.60 9.07
CA ALA A 119 -6.98 20.07 7.80
C ALA A 119 -6.53 18.61 7.56
N VAL A 120 -5.29 18.26 7.94
CA VAL A 120 -4.78 16.88 7.88
C VAL A 120 -5.57 15.98 8.84
N ILE A 121 -5.77 16.39 10.09
CA ILE A 121 -6.55 15.62 11.08
C ILE A 121 -8.00 15.41 10.59
N ALA A 122 -8.64 16.45 10.06
CA ALA A 122 -10.01 16.35 9.54
C ALA A 122 -10.11 15.42 8.32
N ARG A 123 -9.08 15.39 7.48
CA ARG A 123 -9.03 14.54 6.27
C ARG A 123 -8.79 13.05 6.58
N HIS A 124 -8.05 12.73 7.64
CA HIS A 124 -7.57 11.37 7.90
C HIS A 124 -8.23 10.76 9.14
N ASP A 125 -9.04 9.71 8.94
CA ASP A 125 -9.86 9.10 10.00
C ASP A 125 -9.02 8.52 11.15
N MET A 126 -7.92 7.85 10.84
CA MET A 126 -7.05 7.24 11.84
C MET A 126 -6.33 8.24 12.76
N LEU A 127 -6.34 9.55 12.46
CA LEU A 127 -5.85 10.61 13.36
C LEU A 127 -6.88 11.03 14.41
N ARG A 128 -8.10 10.48 14.33
CA ARG A 128 -9.23 10.75 15.24
C ARG A 128 -9.79 9.47 15.85
N ASP A 129 -9.16 8.33 15.56
CA ASP A 129 -9.59 7.03 16.05
C ASP A 129 -9.00 6.73 17.44
N MET A 130 -9.70 5.91 18.21
CA MET A 130 -9.30 5.53 19.56
C MET A 130 -9.77 4.12 19.88
N LEU A 131 -8.90 3.35 20.54
CA LEU A 131 -9.27 2.05 21.10
C LEU A 131 -10.29 2.26 22.22
N ARG A 132 -11.39 1.51 22.18
CA ARG A 132 -12.42 1.47 23.22
C ARG A 132 -12.27 0.21 24.07
#